data_AF-A0A3D5BYI3-F1
#
_entry.id   AF-A0A3D5BYI3-F1
#
_cell.length_a   1.000
_cell.length_b   1.000
_cell.length_c   1.000
_cell.angle_alpha   90.00
_cell.angle_beta   90.00
_cell.angle_gamma   90.00
#
_symmetry.space_group_name_H-M   'P 1'
#
loop_
_entity.id
_entity.type
_entity.pdbx_description
1 polymer ?
#
loop_
_entity_poly.entity_id
_entity_poly.type
_entity_poly.pdbx_seq_one_letter_code
_entity_poly.pdbx_strand_id
1 'polypeptide(L)'
;MKLIVNIPVYNEEKSLGETIRVIRKSFSDDFYTQGEGKIITEKLIQIVDDGSTDRSAEVARQEGVDLIISYKPNRRLAYSFKRAVESSLENDADFMVNIDADLQFNPYDIPKLLSPILKGKADMVIANRFGEKKAKNIPWLRENLNKFAANIIGFFLNYKTNDLTCGFRAHNRETLLRFNLTNVHFTYTQETIIDAIGKNLKLFWVPIDVTYFDNREAKITKSIYKFISNSTKIILKAVRDVRPMKFFGIPGLFIIFLSLISFAIFLYNYLPELNVTRYRNYLLFGIASFLIGLQFVVFALVADMVKSSRQLTEELMYQWKKDKYSKK
;
A
#
# COMPACT_ATOMS: atom_id res chain seq x y z
N MET A 1 -8.38 -21.58 13.82
CA MET A 1 -8.19 -20.18 13.41
C MET A 1 -9.26 -19.78 12.41
N LYS A 2 -9.58 -18.49 12.29
CA LYS A 2 -10.61 -17.97 11.40
C LYS A 2 -10.02 -17.17 10.23
N LEU A 3 -10.37 -17.53 9.01
CA LEU A 3 -10.04 -16.82 7.77
C LEU A 3 -11.29 -16.14 7.21
N ILE A 4 -11.15 -14.87 6.83
CA ILE A 4 -12.17 -14.16 6.05
C ILE A 4 -11.59 -13.79 4.68
N VAL A 5 -12.22 -14.25 3.61
CA VAL A 5 -11.91 -13.83 2.24
C VAL A 5 -12.85 -12.70 1.86
N ASN A 6 -12.29 -11.50 1.72
CA ASN A 6 -13.01 -10.30 1.35
C ASN A 6 -12.99 -10.05 -0.16
N ILE A 7 -14.16 -9.74 -0.71
CA ILE A 7 -14.37 -9.39 -2.10
C ILE A 7 -14.96 -7.97 -2.17
N PRO A 8 -14.23 -6.95 -2.65
CA PRO A 8 -14.80 -5.65 -2.93
C PRO A 8 -15.65 -5.71 -4.19
N VAL A 9 -16.85 -5.13 -4.15
CA VAL A 9 -17.84 -5.24 -5.22
C VAL A 9 -18.34 -3.85 -5.62
N TYR A 10 -18.33 -3.57 -6.93
CA TYR A 10 -19.03 -2.42 -7.50
C TYR A 10 -19.43 -2.73 -8.94
N ASN A 11 -20.71 -3.00 -9.16
CA ASN A 11 -21.28 -3.37 -10.46
C ASN A 11 -20.58 -4.59 -11.11
N GLU A 12 -20.55 -5.72 -10.40
CA GLU A 12 -19.90 -6.97 -10.84
C GLU A 12 -20.90 -8.16 -10.89
N GLU A 13 -22.19 -7.90 -11.16
CA GLU A 13 -23.26 -8.91 -11.24
C GLU A 13 -22.88 -10.14 -12.07
N LYS A 14 -22.15 -9.95 -13.18
CA LYS A 14 -21.81 -11.01 -14.14
C LYS A 14 -20.76 -12.01 -13.64
N SER A 15 -19.77 -11.56 -12.86
CA SER A 15 -18.62 -12.39 -12.46
C SER A 15 -18.64 -12.78 -10.98
N LEU A 16 -19.44 -12.09 -10.17
CA LEU A 16 -19.46 -12.27 -8.72
C LEU A 16 -19.89 -13.69 -8.32
N GLY A 17 -20.95 -14.22 -8.92
CA GLY A 17 -21.47 -15.54 -8.58
C GLY A 17 -20.45 -16.66 -8.82
N GLU A 18 -19.79 -16.64 -9.98
CA GLU A 18 -18.73 -17.60 -10.29
C GLU A 18 -17.54 -17.45 -9.34
N THR A 19 -17.12 -16.22 -9.06
CA THR A 19 -16.01 -15.94 -8.12
C THR A 19 -16.27 -16.53 -6.73
N ILE A 20 -17.47 -16.33 -6.18
CA ILE A 20 -17.86 -16.88 -4.88
C ILE A 20 -17.78 -18.42 -4.88
N ARG A 21 -18.29 -19.06 -5.93
CA ARG A 21 -18.27 -20.53 -6.05
C ARG A 21 -16.84 -21.08 -6.14
N VAL A 22 -15.96 -20.42 -6.88
CA VAL A 22 -14.54 -20.85 -7.00
C VAL A 22 -13.81 -20.66 -5.67
N ILE A 23 -14.01 -19.55 -4.95
CA ILE A 23 -13.44 -19.35 -3.61
C ILE A 23 -13.96 -20.42 -2.65
N ARG A 24 -15.27 -20.70 -2.64
CA ARG A 24 -15.83 -21.73 -1.76
C ARG A 24 -15.25 -23.12 -2.06
N LYS A 25 -15.04 -23.46 -3.34
CA LYS A 25 -14.35 -24.70 -3.74
C LYS A 25 -12.90 -24.73 -3.28
N SER A 26 -12.19 -23.61 -3.31
CA SER A 26 -10.78 -23.59 -2.88
C SER A 26 -10.61 -23.85 -1.38
N PHE A 27 -11.65 -23.67 -0.55
CA PHE A 27 -11.63 -24.00 0.88
C PHE A 27 -11.55 -25.49 1.21
N SER A 28 -11.74 -26.36 0.22
CA SER A 28 -11.58 -27.81 0.35
C SER A 28 -10.14 -28.30 0.20
N ASP A 29 -9.19 -27.39 -0.06
CA ASP A 29 -7.76 -27.72 -0.15
C ASP A 29 -7.21 -28.23 1.19
N ASP A 30 -6.38 -29.28 1.15
CA ASP A 30 -5.78 -29.92 2.33
C ASP A 30 -4.91 -28.95 3.14
N PHE A 31 -4.43 -27.85 2.55
CA PHE A 31 -3.72 -26.79 3.25
C PHE A 31 -4.47 -26.29 4.50
N TYR A 32 -5.80 -26.21 4.46
CA TYR A 32 -6.56 -25.66 5.59
C TYR A 32 -6.72 -26.62 6.76
N THR A 33 -6.63 -27.93 6.51
CA THR A 33 -6.85 -29.01 7.50
C THR A 33 -5.55 -29.66 7.97
N GLN A 34 -4.55 -29.73 7.09
CA GLN A 34 -3.26 -30.41 7.32
C GLN A 34 -2.05 -29.45 7.22
N GLY A 35 -2.27 -28.18 6.89
CA GLY A 35 -1.20 -27.23 6.63
C GLY A 35 -0.39 -26.81 7.86
N GLU A 36 0.92 -26.93 7.75
CA GLU A 36 1.96 -26.15 8.46
C GLU A 36 1.77 -25.96 9.99
N GLY A 37 1.13 -26.93 10.67
CA GLY A 37 0.93 -26.93 12.12
C GLY A 37 -0.13 -25.95 12.65
N LYS A 38 -0.91 -25.28 11.78
CA LYS A 38 -1.97 -24.34 12.17
C LYS A 38 -3.24 -24.58 11.35
N ILE A 39 -4.28 -25.06 12.01
CA ILE A 39 -5.55 -25.41 11.36
C ILE A 39 -6.46 -24.18 11.24
N ILE A 40 -6.92 -23.91 10.01
CA ILE A 40 -7.94 -22.90 9.70
C ILE A 40 -9.29 -23.61 9.63
N THR A 41 -9.99 -23.60 10.76
CA THR A 41 -11.25 -24.31 10.98
C THR A 41 -12.45 -23.56 10.44
N GLU A 42 -12.44 -22.23 10.52
CA GLU A 42 -13.55 -21.37 10.11
C GLU A 42 -13.11 -20.50 8.94
N LYS A 43 -13.88 -20.54 7.85
CA LYS A 43 -13.58 -19.88 6.58
C LYS A 43 -14.86 -19.18 6.13
N LEU A 44 -14.85 -17.86 6.13
CA LEU A 44 -16.00 -17.04 5.74
C LEU A 44 -15.67 -16.25 4.48
N ILE A 45 -16.69 -16.04 3.64
CA ILE A 45 -16.65 -15.12 2.52
C ILE A 45 -17.36 -13.83 2.95
N GLN A 46 -16.67 -12.71 2.75
CA GLN A 46 -17.20 -11.37 3.00
C GLN A 46 -17.27 -10.59 1.70
N ILE A 47 -18.36 -9.87 1.50
CA ILE A 47 -18.51 -8.90 0.42
C ILE A 47 -18.68 -7.50 0.98
N VAL A 48 -17.96 -6.55 0.40
CA VAL A 48 -18.22 -5.12 0.60
C VAL A 48 -18.67 -4.51 -0.72
N ASP A 49 -19.98 -4.32 -0.83
CA ASP A 49 -20.65 -3.67 -1.95
C ASP A 49 -20.59 -2.14 -1.80
N ASP A 50 -19.80 -1.50 -2.65
CA ASP A 50 -19.56 -0.06 -2.71
C ASP A 50 -20.70 0.69 -3.42
N GLY A 51 -21.94 0.36 -3.08
CA GLY A 51 -23.13 1.01 -3.63
C GLY A 51 -23.40 0.68 -5.08
N SER A 52 -23.36 -0.60 -5.44
CA SER A 52 -23.73 -1.08 -6.77
C SER A 52 -25.15 -0.64 -7.16
N THR A 53 -25.31 -0.36 -8.45
CA THR A 53 -26.58 -0.02 -9.10
C THR A 53 -27.20 -1.21 -9.84
N ASP A 54 -26.46 -2.30 -9.98
CA ASP A 54 -26.91 -3.56 -10.57
C ASP A 54 -27.36 -4.57 -9.49
N ARG A 55 -27.55 -5.85 -9.87
CA ARG A 55 -28.02 -6.89 -8.94
C ARG A 55 -26.89 -7.55 -8.13
N SER A 56 -25.69 -6.97 -8.04
CA SER A 56 -24.54 -7.58 -7.35
C SER A 56 -24.86 -8.02 -5.90
N ALA A 57 -25.54 -7.18 -5.12
CA ALA A 57 -25.92 -7.52 -3.74
C ALA A 57 -26.97 -8.65 -3.66
N GLU A 58 -27.82 -8.80 -4.68
CA GLU A 58 -28.78 -9.89 -4.75
C GLU A 58 -28.07 -11.21 -5.08
N VAL A 59 -27.17 -11.19 -6.08
CA VAL A 59 -26.33 -12.34 -6.44
C VAL A 59 -25.54 -12.84 -5.22
N ALA A 60 -24.91 -11.93 -4.46
CA ALA A 60 -24.21 -12.27 -3.23
C ALA A 60 -25.08 -13.02 -2.21
N ARG A 61 -26.34 -12.59 -2.04
CA ARG A 61 -27.29 -13.27 -1.13
C ARG A 61 -27.70 -14.63 -1.66
N GLN A 62 -27.95 -14.75 -2.95
CA GLN A 62 -28.34 -16.02 -3.60
C GLN A 62 -27.23 -17.07 -3.51
N GLU A 63 -25.96 -16.67 -3.61
CA GLU A 63 -24.82 -17.58 -3.41
C GLU A 63 -24.57 -17.95 -1.94
N GLY A 64 -25.31 -17.34 -1.00
CA GLY A 64 -25.19 -17.59 0.44
C GLY A 64 -23.86 -17.10 1.02
N VAL A 65 -23.47 -15.87 0.72
CA VAL A 65 -22.27 -15.25 1.31
C VAL A 65 -22.47 -14.99 2.79
N ASP A 66 -21.45 -15.27 3.60
CA ASP A 66 -21.53 -15.25 5.07
C ASP A 66 -21.70 -13.82 5.62
N LEU A 67 -20.96 -12.86 5.08
CA LEU A 67 -20.97 -11.46 5.52
C LEU A 67 -21.17 -10.53 4.33
N ILE A 68 -22.23 -9.72 4.35
CA ILE A 68 -22.53 -8.75 3.28
C ILE A 68 -22.64 -7.35 3.88
N ILE A 69 -21.74 -6.46 3.48
CA ILE A 69 -21.73 -5.06 3.83
C ILE A 69 -22.09 -4.28 2.56
N SER A 70 -23.22 -3.58 2.56
CA SER A 70 -23.63 -2.74 1.44
C SER A 70 -24.00 -1.36 1.96
N TYR A 71 -23.67 -0.33 1.21
CA TYR A 71 -24.03 1.05 1.52
C TYR A 71 -24.24 1.85 0.24
N LYS A 72 -25.08 2.88 0.32
CA LYS A 72 -25.31 3.84 -0.78
C LYS A 72 -25.15 5.26 -0.23
N PRO A 73 -24.60 6.21 -1.02
CA PRO A 73 -24.03 6.05 -2.37
C PRO A 73 -22.61 5.42 -2.36
N ASN A 74 -22.03 5.19 -3.54
CA ASN A 74 -20.65 4.72 -3.71
C ASN A 74 -19.64 5.61 -2.96
N ARG A 75 -18.73 5.01 -2.19
CA ARG A 75 -17.71 5.69 -1.36
C ARG A 75 -16.27 5.36 -1.74
N ARG A 76 -16.09 4.68 -2.86
CA ARG A 76 -14.82 4.22 -3.44
C ARG A 76 -14.16 3.08 -2.64
N LEU A 77 -13.30 2.38 -3.36
CA LEU A 77 -12.62 1.16 -2.93
C LEU A 77 -11.87 1.26 -1.60
N ALA A 78 -11.29 2.42 -1.26
CA ALA A 78 -10.60 2.58 0.03
C ALA A 78 -11.55 2.57 1.23
N TYR A 79 -12.75 3.13 1.08
CA TYR A 79 -13.79 3.03 2.10
C TYR A 79 -14.28 1.58 2.21
N SER A 80 -14.43 0.89 1.08
CA SER A 80 -14.78 -0.54 1.07
C SER A 80 -13.76 -1.39 1.83
N PHE A 81 -12.46 -1.17 1.57
CA PHE A 81 -11.38 -1.86 2.26
C PHE A 81 -11.38 -1.55 3.76
N LYS A 82 -11.63 -0.29 4.17
CA LYS A 82 -11.80 0.06 5.58
C LYS A 82 -12.92 -0.73 6.25
N ARG A 83 -14.10 -0.77 5.64
CA ARG A 83 -15.24 -1.53 6.16
C ARG A 83 -14.94 -3.02 6.21
N ALA A 84 -14.18 -3.53 5.25
CA ALA A 84 -13.77 -4.91 5.22
C ALA A 84 -12.86 -5.29 6.39
N VAL A 85 -11.89 -4.43 6.74
CA VAL A 85 -11.00 -4.60 7.89
C VAL A 85 -11.78 -4.54 9.20
N GLU A 86 -12.66 -3.53 9.35
CA GLU A 86 -13.49 -3.36 10.55
C GLU A 86 -14.40 -4.59 10.78
N SER A 87 -15.12 -5.04 9.75
CA SER A 87 -15.97 -6.22 9.83
C SER A 87 -15.17 -7.50 10.09
N SER A 88 -13.95 -7.62 9.53
CA SER A 88 -13.11 -8.78 9.80
C SER A 88 -12.68 -8.85 11.27
N LEU A 89 -12.36 -7.70 11.87
CA LEU A 89 -12.04 -7.60 13.29
C LEU A 89 -13.27 -7.88 14.17
N GLU A 90 -14.43 -7.33 13.80
CA GLU A 90 -15.73 -7.56 14.47
C GLU A 90 -16.15 -9.04 14.48
N ASN A 91 -15.72 -9.80 13.48
CA ASN A 91 -16.01 -11.24 13.34
C ASN A 91 -14.84 -12.13 13.79
N ASP A 92 -13.91 -11.63 14.60
CA ASP A 92 -12.80 -12.39 15.21
C ASP A 92 -11.84 -13.07 14.22
N ALA A 93 -11.68 -12.50 13.03
CA ALA A 93 -10.75 -13.01 12.03
C ALA A 93 -9.31 -13.06 12.57
N ASP A 94 -8.64 -14.20 12.38
CA ASP A 94 -7.19 -14.32 12.53
C ASP A 94 -6.47 -13.84 11.27
N PHE A 95 -7.12 -14.04 10.12
CA PHE A 95 -6.61 -13.68 8.81
C PHE A 95 -7.69 -13.04 7.95
N MET A 96 -7.31 -12.02 7.19
CA MET A 96 -8.13 -11.48 6.12
C MET A 96 -7.37 -11.57 4.81
N VAL A 97 -8.02 -12.10 3.77
CA VAL A 97 -7.49 -12.14 2.41
C VAL A 97 -8.39 -11.30 1.53
N ASN A 98 -7.84 -10.29 0.86
CA ASN A 98 -8.57 -9.50 -0.11
C ASN A 98 -8.35 -10.07 -1.52
N ILE A 99 -9.40 -10.27 -2.31
CA ILE A 99 -9.34 -10.74 -3.70
C ILE A 99 -10.41 -10.05 -4.54
N ASP A 100 -10.09 -9.66 -5.78
CA ASP A 100 -11.00 -8.92 -6.65
C ASP A 100 -12.09 -9.85 -7.26
N ALA A 101 -13.26 -9.30 -7.58
CA ALA A 101 -14.46 -10.04 -8.03
C ALA A 101 -14.48 -10.42 -9.52
N ASP A 102 -13.32 -10.52 -10.17
CA ASP A 102 -13.19 -10.59 -11.63
C ASP A 102 -12.45 -11.83 -12.17
N LEU A 103 -12.15 -12.80 -11.31
CA LEU A 103 -11.45 -14.05 -11.64
C LEU A 103 -10.06 -13.86 -12.29
N GLN A 104 -9.48 -12.66 -12.26
CA GLN A 104 -8.10 -12.45 -12.74
C GLN A 104 -7.09 -13.21 -11.89
N PHE A 105 -7.40 -13.35 -10.61
CA PHE A 105 -6.63 -14.10 -9.63
C PHE A 105 -7.27 -15.45 -9.37
N ASN A 106 -6.43 -16.48 -9.28
CA ASN A 106 -6.88 -17.83 -8.94
C ASN A 106 -7.08 -17.95 -7.41
N PRO A 107 -8.30 -18.22 -6.90
CA PRO A 107 -8.53 -18.41 -5.47
C PRO A 107 -7.78 -19.60 -4.84
N TYR A 108 -7.27 -20.54 -5.64
CA TYR A 108 -6.39 -21.61 -5.17
C TYR A 108 -4.98 -21.12 -4.82
N ASP A 109 -4.64 -19.85 -5.09
CA ASP A 109 -3.39 -19.24 -4.63
C ASP A 109 -3.49 -18.63 -3.23
N ILE A 110 -4.68 -18.58 -2.61
CA ILE A 110 -4.86 -18.09 -1.23
C ILE A 110 -3.91 -18.80 -0.23
N PRO A 111 -3.76 -20.15 -0.25
CA PRO A 111 -2.77 -20.85 0.55
C PRO A 111 -1.34 -20.33 0.42
N LYS A 112 -0.91 -19.96 -0.81
CA LYS A 112 0.43 -19.45 -1.06
C LYS A 112 0.67 -18.11 -0.36
N LEU A 113 -0.37 -17.26 -0.28
CA LEU A 113 -0.30 -15.99 0.46
C LEU A 113 -0.36 -16.19 1.98
N LEU A 114 -1.10 -17.20 2.46
CA LEU A 114 -1.23 -17.47 3.89
C LEU A 114 -0.02 -18.19 4.49
N SER A 115 0.66 -19.07 3.74
CA SER A 115 1.79 -19.86 4.26
C SER A 115 2.89 -19.01 4.93
N PRO A 116 3.40 -17.91 4.33
CA PRO A 116 4.39 -17.07 5.00
C PRO A 116 3.89 -16.45 6.31
N ILE A 117 2.60 -16.14 6.40
CA ILE A 117 1.97 -15.60 7.61
C ILE A 117 1.87 -16.68 8.69
N LEU A 118 1.41 -17.88 8.33
CA LEU A 118 1.30 -19.00 9.27
C LEU A 118 2.65 -19.38 9.87
N LYS A 119 3.71 -19.34 9.05
CA LYS A 119 5.12 -19.55 9.45
C LYS A 119 5.73 -18.40 10.26
N GLY A 120 5.01 -17.31 10.50
CA GLY A 120 5.53 -16.13 11.22
C GLY A 120 6.61 -15.36 10.45
N LYS A 121 6.74 -15.58 9.13
CA LYS A 121 7.70 -14.88 8.27
C LYS A 121 7.19 -13.52 7.79
N ALA A 122 5.87 -13.33 7.76
CA ALA A 122 5.24 -12.10 7.30
C ALA A 122 4.00 -11.76 8.14
N ASP A 123 3.71 -10.48 8.26
CA ASP A 123 2.47 -9.94 8.80
C ASP A 123 1.46 -9.66 7.68
N MET A 124 1.97 -9.24 6.53
CA MET A 124 1.21 -8.95 5.32
C MET A 124 1.90 -9.57 4.10
N VAL A 125 1.14 -10.25 3.25
CA VAL A 125 1.64 -10.87 2.03
C VAL A 125 0.91 -10.29 0.83
N ILE A 126 1.67 -9.85 -0.17
CA ILE A 126 1.16 -9.23 -1.38
C ILE A 126 1.45 -10.17 -2.55
N ALA A 127 0.43 -10.43 -3.37
CA ALA A 127 0.65 -11.20 -4.58
C ALA A 127 1.45 -10.37 -5.60
N ASN A 128 2.45 -10.99 -6.21
CA ASN A 128 3.32 -10.36 -7.20
C ASN A 128 2.96 -10.89 -8.59
N ARG A 129 2.45 -9.99 -9.43
CA ARG A 129 2.07 -10.30 -10.81
C ARG A 129 3.27 -10.34 -11.77
N PHE A 130 4.45 -9.91 -11.31
CA PHE A 130 5.68 -9.77 -12.10
C PHE A 130 6.75 -10.80 -11.69
N GLY A 131 6.34 -11.98 -11.24
CA GLY A 131 7.25 -13.09 -10.88
C GLY A 131 7.99 -13.71 -12.08
N GLU A 132 8.69 -14.83 -11.83
CA GLU A 132 9.52 -15.52 -12.83
C GLU A 132 8.72 -16.03 -14.05
N LYS A 133 7.44 -16.34 -13.88
CA LYS A 133 6.52 -16.58 -14.98
C LYS A 133 5.91 -15.24 -15.40
N LYS A 134 6.39 -14.71 -16.52
CA LYS A 134 5.85 -13.48 -17.13
C LYS A 134 4.33 -13.58 -17.23
N ALA A 135 3.61 -12.66 -16.59
CA ALA A 135 2.19 -12.49 -16.85
C ALA A 135 1.96 -12.25 -18.35
N LYS A 136 1.13 -13.08 -18.97
CA LYS A 136 0.77 -12.93 -20.39
C LYS A 136 0.01 -11.60 -20.54
N ASN A 137 0.33 -10.82 -21.57
CA ASN A 137 -0.39 -9.59 -21.98
C ASN A 137 -0.30 -8.35 -21.07
N ILE A 138 0.76 -8.17 -20.26
CA ILE A 138 1.00 -6.84 -19.65
C ILE A 138 1.61 -5.89 -20.69
N PRO A 139 1.04 -4.69 -20.92
CA PRO A 139 1.69 -3.68 -21.76
C PRO A 139 3.06 -3.33 -21.16
N TRP A 140 4.14 -3.57 -21.92
CA TRP A 140 5.54 -3.40 -21.51
C TRP A 140 5.82 -2.07 -20.77
N LEU A 141 5.18 -0.99 -21.20
CA LEU A 141 5.32 0.32 -20.57
C LEU A 141 4.77 0.36 -19.12
N ARG A 142 3.68 -0.35 -18.82
CA ARG A 142 3.11 -0.44 -17.47
C ARG A 142 4.01 -1.25 -16.53
N GLU A 143 4.64 -2.30 -17.04
CA GLU A 143 5.59 -3.11 -16.28
C GLU A 143 6.81 -2.28 -15.85
N ASN A 144 7.43 -1.56 -16.78
CA ASN A 144 8.61 -0.75 -16.49
C ASN A 144 8.31 0.40 -15.53
N LEU A 145 7.16 1.08 -15.68
CA LEU A 145 6.75 2.14 -14.77
C LEU A 145 6.51 1.62 -13.34
N ASN A 146 5.89 0.43 -13.21
CA ASN A 146 5.69 -0.19 -11.90
C ASN A 146 7.03 -0.58 -11.26
N LYS A 147 7.96 -1.18 -12.00
CA LYS A 147 9.30 -1.53 -11.50
C LYS A 147 10.09 -0.28 -11.09
N PHE A 148 10.00 0.81 -11.86
CA PHE A 148 10.65 2.07 -11.51
C PHE A 148 10.07 2.69 -10.23
N ALA A 149 8.74 2.75 -10.11
CA ALA A 149 8.06 3.21 -8.90
C ALA A 149 8.45 2.35 -7.69
N ALA A 150 8.45 1.02 -7.85
CA ALA A 150 8.85 0.07 -6.82
C ALA A 150 10.31 0.26 -6.38
N ASN A 151 11.23 0.50 -7.31
CA ASN A 151 12.64 0.77 -6.98
C ASN A 151 12.82 2.07 -6.19
N ILE A 152 12.16 3.15 -6.60
CA ILE A 152 12.21 4.44 -5.86
C ILE A 152 11.68 4.25 -4.44
N ILE A 153 10.49 3.67 -4.32
CA ILE A 153 9.84 3.44 -3.03
C ILE A 153 10.71 2.52 -2.17
N GLY A 154 11.25 1.46 -2.76
CA GLY A 154 12.12 0.52 -2.07
C GLY A 154 13.42 1.15 -1.57
N PHE A 155 14.03 2.05 -2.35
CA PHE A 155 15.21 2.82 -1.91
C PHE A 155 14.90 3.72 -0.72
N PHE A 156 13.81 4.48 -0.77
CA PHE A 156 13.45 5.40 0.32
C PHE A 156 12.98 4.68 1.57
N LEU A 157 12.22 3.60 1.41
CA LEU A 157 11.68 2.80 2.50
C LEU A 157 12.66 1.74 3.03
N ASN A 158 13.78 1.51 2.33
CA ASN A 158 14.73 0.42 2.60
C ASN A 158 14.07 -0.97 2.54
N TYR A 159 13.22 -1.20 1.53
CA TYR A 159 12.44 -2.43 1.37
C TYR A 159 12.47 -2.91 -0.09
N LYS A 160 12.71 -4.20 -0.35
CA LYS A 160 12.60 -4.73 -1.73
C LYS A 160 11.13 -4.93 -2.08
N THR A 161 10.56 -4.04 -2.88
CA THR A 161 9.15 -4.11 -3.31
C THR A 161 9.07 -4.58 -4.76
N ASN A 162 8.20 -5.54 -5.07
CA ASN A 162 8.06 -6.10 -6.42
C ASN A 162 6.74 -5.72 -7.12
N ASP A 163 5.66 -5.53 -6.36
CA ASP A 163 4.38 -4.99 -6.85
C ASP A 163 3.68 -4.20 -5.74
N LEU A 164 3.32 -2.95 -6.00
CA LEU A 164 2.68 -2.06 -5.02
C LEU A 164 1.21 -1.80 -5.29
N THR A 165 0.67 -2.38 -6.36
CA THR A 165 -0.67 -2.06 -6.87
C THR A 165 -1.60 -3.28 -6.90
N CYS A 166 -1.09 -4.50 -6.72
CA CYS A 166 -1.91 -5.70 -6.66
C CYS A 166 -2.91 -5.64 -5.48
N GLY A 167 -4.18 -5.96 -5.74
CA GLY A 167 -5.25 -6.03 -4.74
C GLY A 167 -5.34 -7.37 -4.01
N PHE A 168 -4.70 -8.43 -4.54
CA PHE A 168 -4.70 -9.75 -3.92
C PHE A 168 -3.67 -9.82 -2.78
N ARG A 169 -4.15 -9.83 -1.54
CA ARG A 169 -3.32 -9.66 -0.34
C ARG A 169 -3.84 -10.47 0.83
N ALA A 170 -2.94 -10.96 1.66
CA ALA A 170 -3.27 -11.59 2.94
C ALA A 170 -2.71 -10.76 4.09
N HIS A 171 -3.46 -10.69 5.20
CA HIS A 171 -3.14 -9.94 6.39
C HIS A 171 -3.39 -10.80 7.63
N ASN A 172 -2.47 -10.79 8.59
CA ASN A 172 -2.74 -11.31 9.93
C ASN A 172 -3.56 -10.30 10.76
N ARG A 173 -4.15 -10.79 11.87
CA ARG A 173 -4.93 -9.96 12.79
C ARG A 173 -4.17 -8.72 13.30
N GLU A 174 -2.88 -8.87 13.60
CA GLU A 174 -2.04 -7.76 14.08
C GLU A 174 -1.95 -6.63 13.04
N THR A 175 -1.80 -6.99 11.76
CA THR A 175 -1.82 -6.03 10.64
C THR A 175 -3.16 -5.31 10.57
N LEU A 176 -4.27 -6.04 10.69
CA LEU A 176 -5.62 -5.46 10.66
C LEU A 176 -5.84 -4.45 11.79
N LEU A 177 -5.38 -4.76 13.01
CA LEU A 177 -5.46 -3.86 14.17
C LEU A 177 -4.63 -2.58 13.95
N ARG A 178 -3.45 -2.69 13.33
CA ARG A 178 -2.55 -1.55 13.07
C ARG A 178 -2.99 -0.66 11.91
N PHE A 179 -3.87 -1.11 11.02
CA PHE A 179 -4.34 -0.28 9.90
C PHE A 179 -5.18 0.90 10.35
N ASN A 180 -4.72 2.11 10.06
CA ASN A 180 -5.41 3.37 10.36
C ASN A 180 -5.89 4.03 9.06
N LEU A 181 -6.98 3.50 8.51
CA LEU A 181 -7.53 3.87 7.20
C LEU A 181 -8.38 5.16 7.29
N THR A 182 -7.73 6.28 7.62
CA THR A 182 -8.39 7.59 7.81
C THR A 182 -8.62 8.34 6.50
N ASN A 183 -7.74 8.15 5.50
CA ASN A 183 -7.82 8.81 4.20
C ASN A 183 -8.54 7.92 3.17
N VAL A 184 -9.84 8.12 2.98
CA VAL A 184 -10.66 7.36 2.01
C VAL A 184 -10.64 7.92 0.58
N HIS A 185 -9.68 8.80 0.27
CA HIS A 185 -9.67 9.55 -0.99
C HIS A 185 -8.85 8.91 -2.14
N PHE A 186 -8.02 7.89 -1.89
CA PHE A 186 -7.14 7.28 -2.91
C PHE A 186 -7.01 5.76 -2.83
N THR A 187 -6.37 5.15 -3.83
CA THR A 187 -6.16 3.70 -3.96
C THR A 187 -5.46 3.14 -2.73
N TYR A 188 -6.19 2.39 -1.89
CA TYR A 188 -5.68 1.79 -0.64
C TYR A 188 -4.41 0.96 -0.84
N THR A 189 -4.17 0.49 -2.06
CA THR A 189 -3.11 -0.47 -2.40
C THR A 189 -1.70 0.05 -2.07
N GLN A 190 -1.33 1.24 -2.54
CA GLN A 190 0.00 1.80 -2.29
C GLN A 190 0.12 2.32 -0.85
N GLU A 191 -0.91 3.03 -0.37
CA GLU A 191 -0.91 3.66 0.95
C GLU A 191 -0.79 2.63 2.08
N THR A 192 -1.51 1.50 2.00
CA THR A 192 -1.44 0.46 3.04
C THR A 192 -0.09 -0.24 3.09
N ILE A 193 0.59 -0.44 1.95
CA ILE A 193 1.93 -1.03 1.94
C ILE A 193 2.93 -0.07 2.58
N ILE A 194 2.87 1.20 2.21
CA ILE A 194 3.75 2.24 2.73
C ILE A 194 3.55 2.42 4.23
N ASP A 195 2.30 2.49 4.67
CA ASP A 195 1.91 2.57 6.08
C ASP A 195 2.41 1.36 6.86
N ALA A 196 2.22 0.15 6.33
CA ALA A 196 2.70 -1.08 6.96
C ALA A 196 4.23 -1.10 7.09
N ILE A 197 4.97 -0.67 6.06
CA ILE A 197 6.44 -0.53 6.14
C ILE A 197 6.83 0.53 7.17
N GLY A 198 6.12 1.67 7.22
CA GLY A 198 6.35 2.72 8.20
C GLY A 198 6.11 2.27 9.66
N LYS A 199 5.27 1.26 9.84
CA LYS A 199 4.98 0.59 11.12
C LYS A 199 5.89 -0.62 11.40
N ASN A 200 6.92 -0.83 10.57
CA ASN A 200 7.85 -1.96 10.67
C ASN A 200 7.18 -3.34 10.61
N LEU A 201 6.04 -3.46 9.92
CA LEU A 201 5.43 -4.76 9.65
C LEU A 201 6.29 -5.56 8.65
N LYS A 202 6.29 -6.88 8.78
CA LYS A 202 7.01 -7.77 7.87
C LYS A 202 6.16 -8.03 6.63
N LEU A 203 6.59 -7.51 5.48
CA LEU A 203 5.91 -7.71 4.20
C LEU A 203 6.62 -8.77 3.35
N PHE A 204 5.85 -9.62 2.67
CA PHE A 204 6.41 -10.59 1.73
C PHE A 204 5.65 -10.58 0.41
N TRP A 205 6.36 -10.84 -0.69
CA TRP A 205 5.77 -10.89 -2.03
C TRP A 205 5.82 -12.32 -2.55
N VAL A 206 4.68 -12.84 -2.97
CA VAL A 206 4.57 -14.20 -3.50
C VAL A 206 4.21 -14.11 -4.98
N PRO A 207 5.01 -14.70 -5.90
CA PRO A 207 4.68 -14.70 -7.31
C PRO A 207 3.41 -15.51 -7.56
N ILE A 208 2.48 -14.93 -8.33
CA ILE A 208 1.25 -15.60 -8.75
C ILE A 208 1.00 -15.36 -10.24
N ASP A 209 0.29 -16.30 -10.86
CA ASP A 209 -0.13 -16.16 -12.25
C ASP A 209 -1.40 -15.29 -12.31
N VAL A 210 -1.49 -14.42 -13.31
CA VAL A 210 -2.66 -13.57 -13.55
C VAL A 210 -3.24 -13.86 -14.92
N THR A 211 -4.54 -14.08 -14.97
CA THR A 211 -5.27 -14.24 -16.23
C THR A 211 -5.84 -12.89 -16.64
N TYR A 212 -5.38 -12.36 -17.77
CA TYR A 212 -5.98 -11.18 -18.39
C TYR A 212 -6.98 -11.63 -19.45
N PHE A 213 -8.25 -11.26 -19.29
CA PHE A 213 -9.29 -11.55 -20.27
C PHE A 213 -9.29 -10.47 -21.36
N ASP A 214 -9.02 -10.86 -22.62
CA ASP A 214 -8.87 -9.94 -23.76
C ASP A 214 -10.13 -9.08 -24.05
N ASN A 215 -11.30 -9.51 -23.56
CA ASN A 215 -12.59 -8.87 -23.82
C ASN A 215 -13.03 -7.82 -22.77
N ARG A 216 -12.16 -7.41 -21.83
CA ARG A 216 -12.51 -6.37 -20.84
C ARG A 216 -11.64 -5.12 -21.04
N GLU A 217 -12.29 -3.98 -21.31
CA GLU A 217 -11.65 -2.68 -21.19
C GLU A 217 -11.10 -2.51 -19.77
N ALA A 218 -9.80 -2.28 -19.62
CA ALA A 218 -9.22 -1.94 -18.33
C ALA A 218 -9.88 -0.65 -17.79
N LYS A 219 -10.83 -0.81 -16.84
CA LYS A 219 -11.57 0.28 -16.19
C LYS A 219 -10.65 1.29 -15.47
N ILE A 220 -9.37 0.95 -15.24
CA ILE A 220 -8.43 1.74 -14.44
C ILE A 220 -7.43 2.49 -15.33
N THR A 221 -7.65 3.81 -15.38
CA THR A 221 -6.85 4.90 -15.99
C THR A 221 -6.70 4.84 -17.52
N LYS A 222 -7.65 5.50 -18.21
CA LYS A 222 -7.62 5.85 -19.64
C LYS A 222 -6.42 6.72 -20.07
N SER A 223 -5.52 7.10 -19.16
CA SER A 223 -4.34 7.91 -19.45
C SER A 223 -3.15 7.49 -18.60
N ILE A 224 -2.10 7.00 -19.26
CA ILE A 224 -0.81 6.64 -18.65
C ILE A 224 -0.22 7.83 -17.89
N TYR A 225 -0.35 9.05 -18.43
CA TYR A 225 0.11 10.27 -17.76
C TYR A 225 -0.59 10.53 -16.42
N LYS A 226 -1.91 10.31 -16.36
CA LYS A 226 -2.67 10.45 -15.11
C LYS A 226 -2.24 9.40 -14.08
N PHE A 227 -1.96 8.17 -14.53
CA PHE A 227 -1.43 7.11 -13.67
C PHE A 227 -0.05 7.47 -13.10
N ILE A 228 0.87 7.96 -13.94
CA ILE A 228 2.21 8.39 -13.53
C ILE A 228 2.11 9.56 -12.54
N SER A 229 1.39 10.63 -12.87
CA SER A 229 1.28 11.81 -12.01
C SER A 229 0.70 11.47 -10.64
N ASN A 230 -0.35 10.64 -10.60
CA ASN A 230 -0.95 10.21 -9.35
C ASN A 230 0.01 9.33 -8.54
N SER A 231 0.67 8.36 -9.18
CA SER A 231 1.65 7.50 -8.52
C SER A 231 2.80 8.32 -7.95
N THR A 232 3.39 9.26 -8.70
CA THR A 232 4.45 10.13 -8.20
C THR A 232 4.00 10.95 -6.99
N LYS A 233 2.79 11.54 -7.01
CA LYS A 233 2.25 12.27 -5.86
C LYS A 233 2.10 11.39 -4.63
N ILE A 234 1.58 10.17 -4.79
CA ILE A 234 1.43 9.19 -3.71
C ILE A 234 2.81 8.82 -3.14
N ILE A 235 3.79 8.56 -4.01
CA ILE A 235 5.16 8.21 -3.62
C ILE A 235 5.82 9.33 -2.83
N LEU A 236 5.76 10.57 -3.33
CA LEU A 236 6.35 11.72 -2.64
C LEU A 236 5.70 11.95 -1.28
N LYS A 237 4.36 11.88 -1.22
CA LYS A 237 3.60 11.99 0.03
C LYS A 237 4.00 10.89 1.01
N ALA A 238 4.04 9.64 0.56
CA ALA A 238 4.42 8.47 1.33
C ALA A 238 5.82 8.55 1.91
N VAL A 239 6.82 8.87 1.08
CA VAL A 239 8.22 8.97 1.52
C VAL A 239 8.37 10.10 2.52
N ARG A 240 7.75 11.26 2.28
CA ARG A 240 7.72 12.38 3.23
C ARG A 240 7.10 11.96 4.57
N ASP A 241 6.00 11.21 4.54
CA ASP A 241 5.25 10.84 5.73
C ASP A 241 5.94 9.72 6.54
N VAL A 242 6.74 8.85 5.92
CA VAL A 242 7.43 7.73 6.61
C VAL A 242 8.89 8.07 6.95
N ARG A 243 9.60 8.79 6.10
CA ARG A 243 11.03 9.14 6.25
C ARG A 243 11.26 10.65 5.99
N PRO A 244 10.65 11.55 6.77
CA PRO A 244 10.76 13.00 6.58
C PRO A 244 12.22 13.50 6.61
N MET A 245 13.03 12.95 7.51
CA MET A 245 14.46 13.26 7.61
C MET A 245 15.23 12.99 6.31
N LYS A 246 14.95 11.88 5.62
CA LYS A 246 15.58 11.61 4.32
C LYS A 246 15.00 12.50 3.21
N PHE A 247 13.68 12.72 3.24
CA PHE A 247 12.96 13.46 2.21
C PHE A 247 13.40 14.94 2.14
N PHE A 248 13.47 15.63 3.28
CA PHE A 248 13.88 17.04 3.34
C PHE A 248 15.37 17.21 3.64
N GLY A 249 15.96 16.33 4.46
CA GLY A 249 17.35 16.45 4.91
C GLY A 249 18.37 16.20 3.80
N ILE A 250 18.16 15.21 2.91
CA ILE A 250 19.12 14.95 1.81
C ILE A 250 19.20 16.15 0.85
N PRO A 251 18.08 16.69 0.32
CA PRO A 251 18.14 17.90 -0.49
C PRO A 251 18.69 19.10 0.28
N GLY A 252 18.30 19.27 1.56
CA GLY A 252 18.78 20.37 2.39
C GLY A 252 20.30 20.36 2.56
N LEU A 253 20.87 19.22 2.94
CA LEU A 253 22.32 19.06 3.09
C LEU A 253 23.07 19.22 1.76
N PHE A 254 22.49 18.75 0.65
CA PHE A 254 23.07 18.95 -0.68
C PHE A 254 23.11 20.43 -1.06
N ILE A 255 22.05 21.20 -0.79
CA ILE A 255 22.01 22.64 -1.07
C ILE A 255 22.99 23.40 -0.15
N ILE A 256 23.10 23.01 1.14
CA ILE A 256 24.12 23.56 2.04
C ILE A 256 25.53 23.27 1.51
N PHE A 257 25.77 22.07 1.00
CA PHE A 257 27.05 21.72 0.39
C PHE A 257 27.38 22.60 -0.84
N LEU A 258 26.42 22.82 -1.74
CA LEU A 258 26.59 23.75 -2.86
C LEU A 258 26.84 25.19 -2.41
N SER A 259 26.18 25.62 -1.34
CA SER A 259 26.43 26.92 -0.72
C SER A 259 27.88 27.03 -0.21
N LEU A 260 28.38 26.02 0.49
CA LEU A 260 29.77 25.99 0.99
C LEU A 260 30.79 26.04 -0.16
N ILE A 261 30.53 25.36 -1.27
CA ILE A 261 31.36 25.47 -2.49
C ILE A 261 31.35 26.89 -3.03
N SER A 262 30.17 27.52 -3.14
CA SER A 262 30.07 28.91 -3.61
C SER A 262 30.80 29.89 -2.70
N PHE A 263 30.71 29.70 -1.38
CA PHE A 263 31.46 30.49 -0.41
C PHE A 263 32.97 30.26 -0.53
N ALA A 264 33.43 29.04 -0.76
CA ALA A 264 34.84 28.75 -0.97
C ALA A 264 35.38 29.42 -2.25
N ILE A 265 34.61 29.36 -3.34
CA ILE A 265 34.96 30.06 -4.60
C ILE A 265 35.00 31.57 -4.37
N PHE A 266 34.03 32.13 -3.67
CA PHE A 266 34.04 33.55 -3.30
C PHE A 266 35.30 33.90 -2.50
N LEU A 267 35.61 33.13 -1.45
CA LEU A 267 36.75 33.42 -0.56
C LEU A 267 38.09 33.33 -1.29
N TYR A 268 38.29 32.29 -2.12
CA TYR A 268 39.50 32.13 -2.93
C TYR A 268 39.76 33.33 -3.85
N ASN A 269 38.70 33.87 -4.45
CA ASN A 269 38.77 35.01 -5.35
C ASN A 269 38.82 36.37 -4.62
N TYR A 270 38.23 36.45 -3.41
CA TYR A 270 38.19 37.66 -2.60
C TYR A 270 39.52 37.93 -1.91
N LEU A 271 40.19 36.91 -1.35
CA LEU A 271 41.39 37.09 -0.53
C LEU A 271 42.55 37.84 -1.23
N PRO A 272 42.84 37.64 -2.53
CA PRO A 272 43.94 38.33 -3.20
C PRO A 272 43.70 39.83 -3.43
N GLU A 273 42.47 40.22 -3.80
CA GLU A 273 42.15 41.60 -4.20
C GLU A 273 41.40 42.39 -3.11
N LEU A 274 40.91 41.71 -2.07
CA LEU A 274 40.04 42.23 -1.00
C LEU A 274 38.83 43.01 -1.53
N ASN A 275 38.41 42.74 -2.77
CA ASN A 275 37.35 43.46 -3.45
C ASN A 275 36.11 42.56 -3.63
N VAL A 276 35.03 42.92 -2.91
CA VAL A 276 33.78 42.15 -2.90
C VAL A 276 33.00 42.30 -4.22
N THR A 277 33.08 43.47 -4.87
CA THR A 277 32.18 43.85 -5.98
C THR A 277 32.26 42.88 -7.16
N ARG A 278 33.47 42.40 -7.46
CA ARG A 278 33.73 41.48 -8.58
C ARG A 278 33.14 40.09 -8.37
N TYR A 279 33.05 39.62 -7.12
CA TYR A 279 32.64 38.26 -6.77
C TYR A 279 31.34 38.20 -5.96
N ARG A 280 30.61 39.33 -5.85
CA ARG A 280 29.36 39.47 -5.10
C ARG A 280 28.31 38.43 -5.45
N ASN A 281 28.24 37.99 -6.71
CA ASN A 281 27.24 37.00 -7.14
C ASN A 281 27.45 35.63 -6.47
N TYR A 282 28.70 35.18 -6.29
CA TYR A 282 29.01 33.93 -5.57
C TYR A 282 28.66 34.03 -4.08
N LEU A 283 28.87 35.21 -3.49
CA LEU A 283 28.48 35.49 -2.11
C LEU A 283 26.96 35.45 -1.95
N LEU A 284 26.21 36.16 -2.80
CA LEU A 284 24.76 36.21 -2.75
C LEU A 284 24.13 34.84 -3.01
N PHE A 285 24.62 34.10 -4.00
CA PHE A 285 24.19 32.73 -4.27
C PHE A 285 24.49 31.82 -3.08
N GLY A 286 25.70 31.90 -2.52
CA GLY A 286 26.09 31.14 -1.33
C GLY A 286 25.16 31.38 -0.15
N ILE A 287 24.87 32.65 0.18
CA ILE A 287 23.95 33.02 1.28
C ILE A 287 22.54 32.51 1.00
N ALA A 288 22.00 32.76 -0.20
CA ALA A 288 20.64 32.34 -0.56
C ALA A 288 20.48 30.81 -0.51
N SER A 289 21.42 30.07 -1.09
CA SER A 289 21.44 28.61 -1.02
C SER A 289 21.61 28.12 0.43
N PHE A 290 22.45 28.77 1.25
CA PHE A 290 22.60 28.39 2.65
C PHE A 290 21.27 28.49 3.41
N LEU A 291 20.56 29.62 3.26
CA LEU A 291 19.29 29.85 3.93
C LEU A 291 18.22 28.86 3.47
N ILE A 292 18.14 28.59 2.16
CA ILE A 292 17.21 27.57 1.62
C ILE A 292 17.56 26.18 2.17
N GLY A 293 18.84 25.80 2.15
CA GLY A 293 19.29 24.52 2.65
C GLY A 293 19.02 24.35 4.15
N LEU A 294 19.28 25.38 4.95
CA LEU A 294 18.96 25.42 6.38
C LEU A 294 17.45 25.28 6.62
N GLN A 295 16.63 25.98 5.83
CA GLN A 295 15.17 25.87 5.91
C GLN A 295 14.68 24.43 5.64
N PHE A 296 15.28 23.73 4.67
CA PHE A 296 14.98 22.32 4.42
C PHE A 296 15.35 21.42 5.60
N VAL A 297 16.48 21.67 6.27
CA VAL A 297 16.87 20.94 7.50
C VAL A 297 15.87 21.21 8.62
N VAL A 298 15.43 22.47 8.81
CA VAL A 298 14.39 22.81 9.79
C VAL A 298 13.09 22.08 9.48
N PHE A 299 12.65 22.06 8.22
CA PHE A 299 11.47 21.28 7.83
C PHE A 299 11.63 19.78 8.05
N ALA A 300 12.84 19.23 7.87
CA ALA A 300 13.13 17.84 8.17
C ALA A 300 12.89 17.52 9.65
N LEU A 301 13.42 18.35 10.56
CA LEU A 301 13.26 18.19 12.00
C LEU A 301 11.80 18.32 12.44
N VAL A 302 11.10 19.35 11.96
CA VAL A 302 9.68 19.57 12.28
C VAL A 302 8.83 18.40 11.79
N ALA A 303 9.05 17.94 10.56
CA ALA A 303 8.30 16.83 9.99
C ALA A 303 8.59 15.49 10.74
N ASP A 304 9.80 15.29 11.26
CA ASP A 304 10.14 14.13 12.08
C ASP A 304 9.47 14.16 13.46
N MET A 305 9.36 15.35 14.08
CA MET A 305 8.57 15.53 15.30
C MET A 305 7.08 15.24 15.06
N VAL A 306 6.51 15.73 13.96
CA VAL A 306 5.10 15.46 13.57
C VAL A 306 4.89 13.96 13.34
N LYS A 307 5.83 13.29 12.65
CA LYS A 307 5.79 11.83 12.48
C LYS A 307 5.79 11.11 13.83
N SER A 308 6.64 11.52 14.77
CA SER A 308 6.73 10.91 16.10
C SER A 308 5.42 11.07 16.88
N SER A 309 4.80 12.25 16.82
CA SER A 309 3.47 12.50 17.40
C SER A 309 2.37 11.64 16.77
N ARG A 310 2.39 11.49 15.43
CA ARG A 310 1.48 10.59 14.73
C ARG A 310 1.66 9.15 15.20
N GLN A 311 2.89 8.66 15.34
CA GLN A 311 3.16 7.29 15.80
C GLN A 311 2.61 7.02 17.21
N LEU A 312 2.71 7.98 18.12
CA LEU A 312 2.09 7.87 19.45
C LEU A 312 0.56 7.77 19.35
N THR A 313 -0.06 8.61 18.53
CA THR A 313 -1.52 8.55 18.29
C THR A 313 -1.93 7.21 17.68
N GLU A 314 -1.16 6.70 16.72
CA GLU A 314 -1.42 5.42 16.07
C GLU A 314 -1.29 4.24 17.04
N GLU A 315 -0.34 4.29 17.97
CA GLU A 315 -0.18 3.26 19.00
C GLU A 315 -1.34 3.30 20.00
N LEU A 316 -1.81 4.49 20.40
CA LEU A 316 -3.02 4.62 21.22
C LEU A 316 -4.25 4.05 20.50
N MET A 317 -4.41 4.33 19.20
CA MET A 317 -5.49 3.75 18.40
C MET A 317 -5.37 2.22 18.29
N TYR A 318 -4.16 1.69 18.20
CA TYR A 318 -3.91 0.25 18.19
C TYR A 318 -4.34 -0.40 19.51
N GLN A 319 -3.94 0.15 20.66
CA GLN A 319 -4.35 -0.36 21.97
C GLN A 319 -5.87 -0.30 22.13
N TRP A 320 -6.50 0.82 21.77
CA TRP A 320 -7.96 0.94 21.78
C TRP A 320 -8.66 -0.10 20.91
N LYS A 321 -8.16 -0.34 19.69
CA LYS A 321 -8.70 -1.40 18.81
C LYS A 321 -8.49 -2.79 19.39
N LYS A 322 -7.33 -3.04 19.99
CA LYS A 322 -7.00 -4.32 20.62
C LYS A 322 -7.96 -4.64 21.76
N ASP A 323 -8.31 -3.63 22.57
CA ASP A 323 -9.29 -3.77 23.64
C ASP A 323 -10.71 -3.95 23.09
N LYS A 324 -11.12 -3.10 22.14
CA LYS A 324 -12.44 -3.15 21.48
C LYS A 324 -12.69 -4.49 20.78
N TYR A 325 -11.69 -5.01 20.10
CA TYR A 325 -11.72 -6.27 19.35
C TYR A 325 -10.98 -7.38 20.09
N SER A 326 -11.00 -7.35 21.43
CA SER A 326 -10.53 -8.50 22.21
C SER A 326 -11.41 -9.70 21.87
N LYS A 327 -10.78 -10.83 21.55
CA LYS A 327 -11.52 -12.06 21.25
C LYS A 327 -12.28 -12.47 22.51
N LYS A 328 -13.58 -12.75 22.35
CA LYS A 328 -14.42 -13.25 23.43
C LYS A 328 -14.07 -14.68 23.83
#